data_AF-A0A1H5RRT7-F1
#
_entry.id   AF-A0A1H5RRT7-F1
#
_cell.length_a   1.000
_cell.length_b   1.000
_cell.length_c   1.000
_cell.angle_alpha   90.00
_cell.angle_beta   90.00
_cell.angle_gamma   90.00
#
_symmetry.space_group_name_H-M   'P 1'
#
loop_
_entity.id
_entity.type
_entity.pdbx_description
1 polymer ?
#
loop_
_entity_poly.entity_id
_entity_poly.type
_entity_poly.pdbx_seq_one_letter_code
_entity_poly.pdbx_strand_id
1 'polypeptide(L)'
;MFHCLAQNSKGLYGSLLFAQDLITLDEVTRSFPCSKVYPSLLGCIDRNTAYTQVHAILSERFLLPESFQYIEIGEFEPKDKDLSTRLEEVDFRQAANTVGYFLGRRNDGHFLEFVFGETLEHTHSQILDSEYGIGINTDHDETFDTSTGSFRFWSLIA
;
A
#
# COMPACT_ATOMS: atom_id res chain seq x y z
N MET A 1 -11.34 -10.08 6.68
CA MET A 1 -10.14 -10.30 5.84
C MET A 1 -10.53 -10.07 4.40
N PHE A 2 -9.70 -9.35 3.66
CA PHE A 2 -9.86 -9.12 2.22
C PHE A 2 -8.60 -9.60 1.50
N HIS A 3 -8.76 -10.18 0.32
CA HIS A 3 -7.67 -10.65 -0.53
C HIS A 3 -7.98 -10.31 -1.98
N CYS A 4 -7.00 -9.75 -2.69
CA CYS A 4 -7.08 -9.56 -4.14
C CYS A 4 -5.74 -9.90 -4.79
N LEU A 5 -5.82 -10.24 -6.08
CA LEU A 5 -4.67 -10.39 -6.95
C LEU A 5 -4.52 -9.11 -7.78
N ALA A 6 -3.32 -8.56 -7.78
CA ALA A 6 -2.99 -7.38 -8.57
C ALA A 6 -1.78 -7.61 -9.47
N GLN A 7 -1.73 -6.87 -10.57
CA GLN A 7 -0.61 -6.84 -11.50
C GLN A 7 -0.09 -5.42 -11.67
N ASN A 8 1.23 -5.23 -11.65
CA ASN A 8 1.83 -3.92 -11.92
C ASN A 8 2.23 -3.74 -13.38
N SER A 9 2.61 -2.51 -13.74
CA SER A 9 3.03 -2.14 -15.11
C SER A 9 4.28 -2.89 -15.61
N LYS A 10 5.05 -3.52 -14.72
CA LYS A 10 6.20 -4.36 -15.07
C LYS A 10 5.81 -5.83 -15.28
N GLY A 11 4.51 -6.15 -15.23
CA GLY A 11 3.98 -7.49 -15.39
C GLY A 11 4.17 -8.39 -14.17
N LEU A 12 4.59 -7.84 -13.02
CA LEU A 12 4.70 -8.58 -11.77
C LEU A 12 3.33 -8.74 -11.13
N TYR A 13 3.14 -9.87 -10.45
CA TYR A 13 1.91 -10.21 -9.74
C TYR A 13 2.13 -10.11 -8.24
N GLY A 14 1.09 -9.70 -7.52
CA GLY A 14 1.11 -9.59 -6.06
C GLY A 14 -0.24 -9.98 -5.47
N SER A 15 -0.20 -10.79 -4.42
CA SER A 15 -1.36 -11.02 -3.55
C SER A 15 -1.35 -9.98 -2.46
N LEU A 16 -2.44 -9.22 -2.35
CA LEU A 16 -2.65 -8.23 -1.30
C LEU A 16 -3.63 -8.78 -0.29
N LEU A 17 -3.24 -8.79 0.98
CA LEU A 17 -4.06 -9.28 2.08
C LEU A 17 -4.26 -8.16 3.11
N PHE A 18 -5.51 -7.89 3.44
CA PHE A 18 -5.89 -6.97 4.51
C PHE A 18 -6.56 -7.76 5.63
N ALA A 19 -6.05 -7.60 6.85
CA ALA A 19 -6.60 -8.19 8.06
C ALA A 19 -6.81 -7.12 9.13
N GLN A 20 -7.60 -7.46 10.14
CA GLN A 20 -7.90 -6.55 11.26
C GLN A 20 -6.71 -6.40 12.21
N ASP A 21 -5.84 -7.40 12.28
CA ASP A 21 -4.69 -7.42 13.16
C ASP A 21 -3.54 -8.25 12.57
N LEU A 22 -2.34 -8.01 13.10
CA LEU A 22 -1.13 -8.71 12.69
C LEU A 22 -1.14 -10.20 13.06
N ILE A 23 -1.89 -10.58 14.10
CA ILE A 23 -2.00 -11.98 14.55
C ILE A 23 -2.65 -12.81 13.44
N THR A 24 -3.73 -12.31 12.86
CA THR A 24 -4.44 -12.91 11.74
C THR A 24 -3.53 -13.05 10.52
N LEU A 25 -2.74 -12.02 10.19
CA LEU A 25 -1.78 -12.11 9.07
C LEU A 25 -0.71 -13.18 9.33
N ASP A 26 -0.18 -13.23 10.55
CA ASP A 26 0.84 -14.21 10.94
C ASP A 26 0.29 -15.65 10.96
N GLU A 27 -0.97 -15.84 11.33
CA GLU A 27 -1.64 -17.12 11.20
C GLU A 27 -1.82 -17.54 9.74
N VAL A 28 -2.18 -16.61 8.84
CA VAL A 28 -2.28 -16.89 7.41
C VAL A 28 -0.91 -17.26 6.83
N THR A 29 0.15 -16.52 7.13
CA THR A 29 1.50 -16.82 6.63
C THR A 29 2.03 -18.15 7.16
N ARG A 30 1.73 -18.52 8.41
CA ARG A 30 2.11 -19.81 9.01
C ARG A 30 1.28 -20.98 8.48
N SER A 31 -0.01 -20.77 8.24
CA SER A 31 -0.94 -21.84 7.82
C SER A 31 -0.92 -22.08 6.32
N PHE A 32 -0.60 -21.07 5.52
CA PHE A 32 -0.60 -21.14 4.06
C PHE A 32 0.29 -22.26 3.51
N PRO A 33 1.53 -22.49 4.01
CA PRO A 33 2.37 -23.62 3.60
C PRO A 33 1.74 -25.00 3.78
N CYS A 34 0.80 -25.13 4.72
CA CYS A 34 0.10 -26.38 5.01
C CYS A 34 -1.16 -26.57 4.15
N SER A 35 -1.53 -25.59 3.32
CA SER A 35 -2.71 -25.68 2.48
C SER A 35 -2.47 -26.63 1.29
N LYS A 36 -3.53 -27.33 0.86
CA LYS A 36 -3.47 -28.20 -0.33
C LYS A 36 -3.15 -27.45 -1.63
N VAL A 37 -3.36 -26.13 -1.63
CA VAL A 37 -3.17 -25.25 -2.79
C VAL A 37 -1.72 -24.74 -2.88
N TYR A 38 -1.01 -24.68 -1.75
CA TYR A 38 0.34 -24.12 -1.67
C TYR A 38 1.37 -24.82 -2.57
N PRO A 39 1.45 -26.17 -2.66
CA PRO A 39 2.40 -26.82 -3.54
C PRO A 39 2.16 -26.51 -5.02
N SER A 40 0.89 -26.42 -5.42
CA SER A 40 0.51 -26.07 -6.79
C SER A 40 0.85 -24.61 -7.11
N LEU A 41 0.58 -23.69 -6.19
CA LEU A 41 0.93 -22.28 -6.36
C LEU A 41 2.45 -22.08 -6.45
N LEU A 42 3.24 -22.73 -5.59
CA LEU A 42 4.70 -22.68 -5.64
C LEU A 42 5.29 -23.29 -6.91
N GLY A 43 4.55 -24.17 -7.61
CA GLY A 43 4.96 -24.68 -8.91
C GLY A 43 4.87 -23.64 -10.03
N CYS A 44 4.09 -22.58 -9.83
CA CYS A 44 3.88 -21.50 -10.79
C CYS A 44 4.71 -20.25 -10.49
N ILE A 45 5.40 -20.21 -9.35
CA ILE A 45 6.15 -19.04 -8.88
C ILE A 45 7.63 -19.38 -8.86
N ASP A 46 8.47 -18.53 -9.47
CA ASP A 46 9.90 -18.56 -9.21
C ASP A 46 10.15 -18.11 -7.76
N ARG A 47 10.53 -19.06 -6.92
CA ARG A 47 10.76 -18.85 -5.48
C ARG A 47 11.81 -17.78 -5.19
N ASN A 48 12.74 -17.53 -6.11
CA ASN A 48 13.76 -16.49 -5.93
C ASN A 48 13.20 -15.07 -6.15
N THR A 49 11.99 -14.97 -6.69
CA THR A 49 11.30 -13.70 -6.96
C THR A 49 10.14 -13.43 -6.01
N ALA A 50 9.78 -14.41 -5.18
CA ALA A 50 8.70 -14.29 -4.22
C ALA A 50 9.20 -13.65 -2.92
N TYR A 51 8.60 -12.52 -2.55
CA TYR A 51 8.86 -11.83 -1.29
C TYR A 51 7.54 -11.42 -0.65
N THR A 52 7.49 -11.46 0.69
CA THR A 52 6.34 -11.00 1.48
C THR A 52 6.74 -9.72 2.19
N GLN A 53 5.90 -8.70 2.11
CA GLN A 53 6.02 -7.50 2.91
C GLN A 53 4.78 -7.35 3.78
N VAL A 54 4.99 -7.02 5.06
CA VAL A 54 3.91 -6.78 6.03
C VAL A 54 4.01 -5.34 6.47
N HIS A 55 2.86 -4.67 6.47
CA HIS A 55 2.74 -3.26 6.81
C HIS A 55 1.67 -3.09 7.87
N ALA A 56 1.97 -2.29 8.88
CA ALA A 56 0.96 -1.83 9.82
C ALA A 56 0.26 -0.61 9.22
N ILE A 57 -1.07 -0.62 9.19
CA ILE A 57 -1.88 0.54 8.82
C ILE A 57 -1.89 1.49 10.01
N LEU A 58 -1.45 2.74 9.82
CA LEU A 58 -1.32 3.72 10.89
C LEU A 58 -2.61 4.49 11.19
N SER A 59 -3.63 4.35 10.34
CA SER A 59 -4.92 5.01 10.55
C SER A 59 -5.86 4.14 11.38
N GLU A 60 -6.22 4.61 12.59
CA GLU A 60 -7.18 3.92 13.48
C GLU A 60 -8.59 3.77 12.87
N ARG A 61 -8.91 4.60 11.86
CA ARG A 61 -10.24 4.64 11.23
C ARG A 61 -10.23 4.17 9.78
N PHE A 62 -9.17 3.50 9.36
CA PHE A 62 -9.13 2.97 8.00
C PHE A 62 -10.25 1.96 7.77
N LEU A 63 -10.99 2.19 6.70
CA LEU A 63 -11.92 1.23 6.14
C LEU A 63 -11.47 0.93 4.72
N LEU A 64 -11.35 -0.35 4.39
CA LEU A 64 -11.09 -0.74 3.02
C LEU A 64 -12.27 -0.29 2.14
N PRO A 65 -12.03 0.35 0.98
CA PRO A 65 -13.10 0.80 0.10
C PRO A 65 -13.98 -0.37 -0.35
N GLU A 66 -15.29 -0.13 -0.52
CA GLU A 66 -16.22 -1.15 -1.02
C GLU A 66 -15.88 -1.61 -2.44
N SER A 67 -15.31 -0.71 -3.25
CA SER A 67 -14.81 -0.98 -4.60
C SER A 67 -13.59 -0.14 -4.92
N PHE A 68 -12.62 -0.74 -5.61
CA PHE A 68 -11.46 -0.07 -6.21
C PHE A 68 -10.91 -0.96 -7.33
N GLN A 69 -10.21 -0.36 -8.30
CA GLN A 69 -9.57 -1.10 -9.41
C GLN A 69 -8.06 -0.93 -9.43
N TYR A 70 -7.56 0.06 -8.71
CA TYR A 70 -6.17 0.46 -8.75
C TYR A 70 -5.66 0.83 -7.37
N ILE A 71 -4.40 0.48 -7.13
CA ILE A 71 -3.65 0.85 -5.94
C ILE A 71 -2.34 1.49 -6.40
N GLU A 72 -2.08 2.68 -5.90
CA GLU A 72 -0.75 3.26 -5.93
C GLU A 72 -0.11 3.14 -4.55
N ILE A 73 1.15 2.71 -4.56
CA ILE A 73 1.97 2.57 -3.36
C ILE A 73 3.18 3.49 -3.53
N GLY A 74 3.22 4.57 -2.75
CA GLY A 74 4.40 5.40 -2.57
C GLY A 74 5.25 4.88 -1.42
N GLU A 75 6.56 4.88 -1.57
CA GLU A 75 7.50 4.53 -0.50
C GLU A 75 8.46 5.69 -0.28
N PHE A 76 8.59 6.11 0.98
CA PHE A 76 9.36 7.29 1.35
C PHE A 76 10.15 7.07 2.65
N GLU A 77 11.33 7.68 2.72
CA GLU A 77 12.03 7.87 3.98
C GLU A 77 11.49 9.13 4.70
N PRO A 78 11.27 9.07 6.02
CA PRO A 78 10.87 10.25 6.77
C PRO A 78 12.08 11.18 6.97
N LYS A 79 11.87 12.51 6.88
CA LYS A 79 12.93 13.49 7.14
C LYS A 79 13.33 13.55 8.62
N ASP A 80 12.40 13.22 9.51
CA ASP A 80 12.61 13.11 10.95
C ASP A 80 12.07 11.76 11.45
N LYS A 81 12.84 11.08 12.31
CA LYS A 81 12.49 9.74 12.80
C LYS A 81 11.37 9.76 13.85
N ASP A 82 11.16 10.91 14.52
CA ASP A 82 10.10 11.06 15.53
C ASP A 82 8.72 11.36 14.91
N LEU A 83 8.65 11.52 13.59
CA LEU A 83 7.41 11.82 12.86
C LEU A 83 6.34 10.74 12.94
N SER A 84 6.72 9.50 13.29
CA SER A 84 5.77 8.38 13.38
C SER A 84 4.59 8.67 14.32
N THR A 85 4.80 9.52 15.32
CA THR A 85 3.78 9.90 16.31
C THR A 85 2.89 11.07 15.85
N ARG A 86 3.32 11.85 14.85
CA ARG A 86 2.60 13.04 14.37
C ARG A 86 1.70 12.75 13.17
N LEU A 87 2.00 11.69 12.42
CA LEU A 87 1.27 11.31 11.20
C LEU A 87 -0.12 10.70 11.48
N GLU A 88 -0.38 10.21 12.68
CA GLU A 88 -1.69 9.66 13.08
C GLU A 88 -2.81 10.72 13.03
N GLU A 89 -2.46 12.01 13.10
CA GLU A 89 -3.41 13.13 13.15
C GLU A 89 -3.69 13.77 11.78
N VAL A 90 -2.96 13.39 10.73
CA VAL A 90 -3.09 14.03 9.41
C VAL A 90 -4.11 13.29 8.56
N ASP A 91 -5.22 13.96 8.28
CA ASP A 91 -6.32 13.43 7.46
C ASP A 91 -6.13 13.79 5.98
N PHE A 92 -5.45 12.92 5.22
CA PHE A 92 -5.17 13.10 3.80
C PHE A 92 -6.36 12.82 2.87
N ARG A 93 -7.61 12.83 3.37
CA ARG A 93 -8.84 12.50 2.60
C ARG A 93 -9.22 13.44 1.45
N GLN A 94 -8.36 14.35 1.00
CA GLN A 94 -8.77 15.49 0.17
C GLN A 94 -8.53 15.35 -1.33
N ALA A 95 -8.74 14.18 -1.91
CA ALA A 95 -8.70 13.99 -3.36
C ALA A 95 -10.03 13.51 -3.93
N ALA A 96 -10.50 14.17 -5.00
CA ALA A 96 -11.85 14.01 -5.54
C ALA A 96 -12.21 12.57 -5.99
N ASN A 97 -11.21 11.73 -6.31
CA ASN A 97 -11.40 10.36 -6.82
C ASN A 97 -10.65 9.30 -6.00
N THR A 98 -10.18 9.64 -4.80
CA THR A 98 -9.58 8.68 -3.88
C THR A 98 -10.68 8.01 -3.06
N VAL A 99 -10.89 6.72 -3.29
CA VAL A 99 -11.91 5.94 -2.56
C VAL A 99 -11.37 5.41 -1.23
N GLY A 100 -10.05 5.38 -1.08
CA GLY A 100 -9.38 5.01 0.16
C GLY A 100 -7.95 5.53 0.20
N TYR A 101 -7.48 5.82 1.40
CA TYR A 101 -6.14 6.29 1.65
C TYR A 101 -5.66 5.77 3.01
N PHE A 102 -4.40 5.35 3.11
CA PHE A 102 -3.74 5.23 4.41
C PHE A 102 -2.22 5.31 4.30
N LEU A 103 -1.60 5.67 5.43
CA LEU A 103 -0.17 5.50 5.65
C LEU A 103 0.11 4.16 6.32
N GLY A 104 1.04 3.41 5.73
CA GLY A 104 1.59 2.19 6.27
C GLY A 104 3.01 2.40 6.82
N ARG A 105 3.41 1.54 7.75
CA ARG A 105 4.79 1.46 8.23
C ARG A 105 5.38 0.07 8.03
N ARG A 106 6.61 0.04 7.51
CA ARG A 106 7.45 -1.17 7.43
C ARG A 106 8.22 -1.39 8.73
N ASN A 107 8.60 -2.64 8.97
CA ASN A 107 9.39 -3.02 10.15
C ASN A 107 10.78 -2.36 10.21
N ASP A 108 11.32 -1.93 9.07
CA ASP A 108 12.59 -1.21 8.96
C ASP A 108 12.45 0.31 9.12
N GLY A 109 11.24 0.81 9.39
CA GLY A 109 10.97 2.22 9.63
C GLY A 109 10.62 3.04 8.38
N HIS A 110 10.61 2.45 7.19
CA HIS A 110 10.13 3.13 5.98
C HIS A 110 8.62 3.34 6.04
N PHE A 111 8.18 4.45 5.47
CA PHE A 111 6.78 4.78 5.33
C PHE A 111 6.29 4.42 3.93
N LEU A 112 5.04 3.99 3.90
CA LEU A 112 4.35 3.69 2.67
C LEU A 112 3.07 4.50 2.65
N GLU A 113 2.77 5.05 1.49
CA GLU A 113 1.51 5.70 1.22
C GLU A 113 0.71 4.82 0.28
N PHE A 114 -0.55 4.57 0.63
CA PHE A 114 -1.46 3.77 -0.17
C PHE A 114 -2.63 4.62 -0.62
N VAL A 115 -2.82 4.70 -1.93
CA VAL A 115 -3.96 5.37 -2.57
C VAL A 115 -4.76 4.33 -3.33
N PHE A 116 -6.07 4.27 -3.06
CA PHE A 116 -7.01 3.43 -3.79
C PHE A 116 -7.85 4.29 -4.72
N GLY A 117 -7.99 3.87 -5.97
CA GLY A 117 -8.83 4.56 -6.95
C GLY A 117 -9.54 3.63 -7.92
N GLU A 118 -10.52 4.21 -8.61
CA GLU A 118 -11.36 3.51 -9.59
C GLU A 118 -10.81 3.56 -11.01
N THR A 119 -9.94 4.53 -11.34
CA THR A 119 -9.37 4.70 -12.68
C THR A 119 -7.87 4.98 -12.63
N LEU A 120 -7.12 4.42 -13.60
CA LEU A 120 -5.66 4.54 -13.69
C LEU A 120 -5.18 6.00 -13.71
N GLU A 121 -5.75 6.81 -14.60
CA GLU A 121 -5.35 8.20 -14.83
C GLU A 121 -5.42 9.04 -13.55
N HIS A 122 -6.43 8.80 -12.72
CA HIS A 122 -6.67 9.60 -11.52
C HIS A 122 -5.95 9.06 -10.29
N THR A 123 -5.74 7.75 -10.18
CA THR A 123 -4.93 7.18 -9.09
C THR A 123 -3.48 7.66 -9.26
N HIS A 124 -2.90 7.53 -10.46
CA HIS A 124 -1.52 7.87 -10.77
C HIS A 124 -1.17 9.37 -10.59
N SER A 125 -2.15 10.27 -10.60
CA SER A 125 -1.92 11.70 -10.41
C SER A 125 -1.88 12.12 -8.94
N GLN A 126 -2.27 11.27 -7.98
CA GLN A 126 -2.42 11.73 -6.59
C GLN A 126 -1.10 11.80 -5.84
N ILE A 127 -0.19 10.84 -6.07
CA ILE A 127 1.11 10.86 -5.39
C ILE A 127 2.19 11.55 -6.24
N LEU A 128 2.11 11.44 -7.57
CA LEU A 128 3.12 11.95 -8.49
C LEU A 128 2.90 13.41 -8.93
N ASP A 129 1.67 13.92 -8.91
CA ASP A 129 1.32 15.19 -9.55
C ASP A 129 1.11 16.31 -8.52
N SER A 130 2.20 16.70 -7.86
CA SER A 130 2.24 17.88 -6.99
C SER A 130 1.95 19.20 -7.73
N GLU A 131 1.84 19.20 -9.07
CA GLU A 131 1.43 20.36 -9.87
C GLU A 131 -0.09 20.61 -9.86
N TYR A 132 -0.94 19.62 -9.52
CA TYR A 132 -2.41 19.78 -9.54
C TYR A 132 -3.08 20.09 -8.20
N GLY A 133 -2.31 20.39 -7.15
CA GLY A 133 -2.85 21.10 -5.97
C GLY A 133 -3.92 20.33 -5.18
N ILE A 134 -3.86 19.01 -5.15
CA ILE A 134 -4.77 18.18 -4.34
C ILE A 134 -4.07 17.78 -3.04
N GLY A 135 -4.10 18.70 -2.06
CA GLY A 135 -4.22 18.38 -0.63
C GLY A 135 -3.06 17.75 0.15
N ILE A 136 -1.93 17.38 -0.46
CA ILE A 136 -0.77 16.80 0.26
C ILE A 136 0.40 17.82 0.40
N ASN A 137 0.22 19.03 -0.14
CA ASN A 137 1.28 19.81 -0.81
C ASN A 137 2.07 20.83 0.04
N THR A 138 2.15 20.69 1.35
CA THR A 138 3.17 21.42 2.16
C THR A 138 3.72 20.54 3.26
N ASP A 139 2.85 19.82 3.96
CA ASP A 139 3.28 18.98 5.08
C ASP A 139 4.03 17.75 4.58
N HIS A 140 3.69 17.18 3.41
CA HIS A 140 4.35 15.97 2.90
C HIS A 140 5.81 16.19 2.52
N ASP A 141 6.13 17.28 1.81
CA ASP A 141 7.52 17.65 1.52
C ASP A 141 8.28 18.04 2.79
N GLU A 142 7.63 18.55 3.83
CA GLU A 142 8.26 18.81 5.11
C GLU A 142 8.49 17.53 5.94
N THR A 143 7.70 16.49 5.66
CA THR A 143 7.58 15.24 6.41
C THR A 143 8.44 14.12 5.83
N PHE A 144 8.46 14.00 4.51
CA PHE A 144 9.10 12.91 3.76
C PHE A 144 10.19 13.41 2.83
N ASP A 145 11.25 12.63 2.68
CA ASP A 145 12.28 12.86 1.69
C ASP A 145 11.80 12.35 0.33
N THR A 146 11.17 13.24 -0.43
CA THR A 146 10.65 12.93 -1.77
C THR A 146 11.73 12.55 -2.78
N SER A 147 13.01 12.83 -2.51
CA SER A 147 14.12 12.34 -3.35
C SER A 147 14.35 10.84 -3.23
N THR A 148 13.90 10.23 -2.12
CA THR A 148 13.92 8.77 -1.89
C THR A 148 12.65 8.08 -2.38
N GLY A 149 11.67 8.87 -2.85
CA GLY A 149 10.35 8.40 -3.27
C GLY A 149 10.43 7.34 -4.35
N SER A 150 9.75 6.22 -4.13
CA SER A 150 9.50 5.24 -5.19
C SER A 150 8.02 4.89 -5.27
N PHE A 151 7.52 4.81 -6.51
CA PHE A 151 6.10 4.60 -6.78
C PHE A 151 5.88 3.28 -7.49
N ARG A 152 4.84 2.56 -7.04
CA ARG A 152 4.43 1.30 -7.65
C ARG A 152 2.94 1.33 -7.85
N PHE A 153 2.55 1.05 -9.09
CA PHE A 153 1.16 1.03 -9.48
C PHE A 153 0.68 -0.40 -9.72
N TRP A 154 -0.48 -0.74 -9.17
CA TRP A 154 -1.07 -2.07 -9.23
C TRP A 154 -2.53 -2.00 -9.68
N SER A 155 -2.88 -2.79 -10.69
CA SER A 155 -4.25 -2.97 -11.16
C SER A 155 -4.81 -4.28 -10.62
N LEU A 156 -6.02 -4.25 -10.09
CA LEU A 156 -6.70 -5.46 -9.63
C LEU A 156 -7.09 -6.30 -10.84
N ILE A 157 -6.87 -7.61 -10.72
CA ILE A 157 -7.20 -8.58 -11.78
C ILE A 157 -8.07 -9.73 -11.29
N ALA A 158 -8.19 -9.95 -9.98
CA ALA A 158 -9.13 -10.90 -9.36
C ALA A 158 -9.34 -10.63 -7.86
#